data_AF-F5XVL2-F1
#
_entry.id   AF-F5XVL2-F1
#
_cell.length_a   1.000
_cell.length_b   1.000
_cell.length_c   1.000
_cell.angle_alpha   90.00
_cell.angle_beta   90.00
_cell.angle_gamma   90.00
#
_symmetry.space_group_name_H-M   'P 1'
#
loop_
_entity.id
_entity.type
_entity.pdbx_description
1 polymer ?
#
loop_
_entity_poly.entity_id
_entity_poly.type
_entity_poly.pdbx_seq_one_letter_code
_entity_poly.pdbx_strand_id
1 'polypeptide(L)' 'MNKLVVMVLAMALAGCGWFDRKVTANLTGYSVACVEGVRYLQFPSGVTVQYERDGRPKLC' A
#
# COMPACT_ATOMS: atom_id res chain seq x y z
N MET A 1 -21.19 14.29 21.66
CA MET A 1 -20.09 13.89 20.75
C MET A 1 -19.53 15.13 20.08
N ASN A 2 -18.26 15.46 20.34
CA ASN A 2 -17.62 16.63 19.79
C ASN A 2 -17.41 16.43 18.27
N LYS A 3 -17.99 17.32 17.43
CA LYS A 3 -17.97 17.17 15.95
C LYS A 3 -16.55 17.08 15.39
N LEU A 4 -15.59 17.72 16.06
CA LEU A 4 -14.15 17.64 15.77
C LEU A 4 -13.61 16.20 15.80
N VAL A 5 -14.04 15.41 16.79
CA VAL A 5 -13.57 14.02 16.95
C VAL A 5 -14.06 13.15 15.80
N VAL A 6 -15.31 13.35 15.36
CA VAL A 6 -15.90 12.62 14.23
C VAL A 6 -15.17 12.93 12.92
N MET A 7 -14.77 14.19 12.73
CA MET A 7 -14.07 14.63 11.52
C MET A 7 -12.66 14.06 11.43
N VAL A 8 -11.91 14.05 12.54
CA VAL A 8 -10.57 13.46 12.61
C VAL A 8 -10.61 11.95 12.38
N LEU A 9 -11.61 11.26 12.94
CA LEU A 9 -11.78 9.82 12.72
C LEU A 9 -12.07 9.52 11.24
N ALA A 10 -12.94 10.29 10.58
CA ALA A 10 -13.25 10.11 9.16
C ALA A 10 -12.02 10.32 8.26
N MET A 11 -11.15 11.29 8.58
CA MET A 11 -9.90 11.52 7.85
C MET A 11 -8.89 10.38 8.04
N ALA A 12 -8.84 9.78 9.23
CA ALA A 12 -7.97 8.62 9.49
C ALA A 12 -8.38 7.40 8.67
N LEU A 13 -9.69 7.13 8.52
CA LEU A 13 -10.19 6.02 7.70
C LEU A 13 -9.95 6.23 6.20
N ALA A 14 -10.04 7.48 5.71
CA ALA A 14 -9.76 7.80 4.31
C ALA A 14 -8.25 7.70 3.95
N GLY A 15 -7.37 7.70 4.94
CA GLY A 15 -5.91 7.70 4.77
C GLY A 15 -5.28 6.31 4.56
N CYS A 16 -5.96 5.22 4.93
CA CYS A 16 -5.34 3.88 5.02
C CYS A 16 -4.77 3.33 3.68
N GLY A 17 -5.26 3.77 2.52
CA GLY A 17 -4.68 3.39 1.22
C GLY A 17 -3.80 4.46 0.58
N TRP A 18 -4.06 5.73 0.89
CA TRP A 18 -3.31 6.87 0.33
C TRP A 18 -1.94 7.01 0.99
N PHE A 19 -1.85 6.76 2.30
CA PHE A 19 -0.58 6.82 3.03
C PHE A 19 0.38 5.71 2.58
N ASP A 20 -0.13 4.50 2.34
CA ASP A 20 0.69 3.39 1.86
C ASP A 20 1.29 3.72 0.47
N ARG A 21 0.45 4.20 -0.46
CA ARG A 21 0.90 4.59 -1.81
C ARG A 21 1.75 5.85 -1.88
N LYS A 22 1.47 6.87 -1.07
CA LYS A 22 2.13 8.19 -1.18
C LYS A 22 3.23 8.41 -0.16
N VAL A 23 3.17 7.80 1.02
CA VAL A 23 4.16 8.05 2.07
C VAL A 23 5.11 6.87 2.15
N THR A 24 4.62 5.64 2.31
CA THR A 24 5.53 4.49 2.39
C THR A 24 6.26 4.26 1.08
N ALA A 25 5.56 4.19 -0.06
CA ALA A 25 6.22 3.96 -1.35
C ALA A 25 7.18 5.10 -1.79
N ASN A 26 6.99 6.35 -1.35
CA ASN A 26 7.96 7.42 -1.64
C ASN A 26 9.19 7.36 -0.73
N LEU A 27 9.06 6.83 0.49
CA LEU A 27 10.16 6.72 1.45
C LEU A 27 10.99 5.43 1.22
N THR A 28 10.33 4.30 0.95
CA THR A 28 10.97 2.99 0.74
C THR A 28 11.20 2.65 -0.73
N GLY A 29 10.68 3.47 -1.65
CA GLY A 29 10.72 3.25 -3.10
C GLY A 29 9.54 2.43 -3.63
N TYR A 30 8.93 1.57 -2.82
CA TYR A 30 7.74 0.78 -3.15
C TYR A 30 7.02 0.31 -1.88
N SER A 31 5.72 0.04 -1.97
CA SER A 31 4.97 -0.71 -0.96
C SER A 31 4.62 -2.11 -1.47
N VAL A 32 4.32 -3.06 -0.57
CA VAL A 32 4.02 -4.45 -0.92
C VAL A 32 2.54 -4.72 -0.69
N ALA A 33 1.85 -5.15 -1.75
CA ALA A 33 0.45 -5.56 -1.68
C ALA A 33 0.31 -7.05 -1.99
N CYS A 34 -0.53 -7.74 -1.25
CA CYS A 34 -0.88 -9.14 -1.49
C CYS A 34 -2.22 -9.21 -2.20
N VAL A 35 -2.23 -9.71 -3.44
CA VAL A 35 -3.43 -9.87 -4.25
C VAL A 35 -3.47 -11.30 -4.75
N GLU A 36 -4.55 -12.03 -4.41
CA GLU A 36 -4.77 -13.42 -4.83
C GLU A 36 -3.57 -14.36 -4.54
N GLY A 37 -2.88 -14.14 -3.41
CA GLY A 37 -1.73 -14.94 -2.99
C GLY A 37 -0.41 -14.56 -3.66
N VAL A 38 -0.38 -13.53 -4.51
CA VAL A 38 0.84 -13.03 -5.18
C VAL A 38 1.25 -11.67 -4.59
N ARG A 39 2.56 -11.49 -4.37
CA ARG A 39 3.13 -10.21 -3.95
C ARG A 39 3.29 -9.26 -5.13
N TYR A 40 2.70 -8.08 -5.00
CA TYR A 40 2.86 -6.95 -5.90
C TYR A 40 3.66 -5.86 -5.22
N LEU A 41 4.58 -5.26 -5.96
CA LEU A 41 5.29 -4.06 -5.58
C LEU A 41 4.56 -2.86 -6.19
N GLN A 42 4.01 -2.02 -5.33
CA GLN A 42 3.32 -0.79 -5.69
C GLN A 42 4.30 0.37 -5.58
N PHE A 43 4.66 0.93 -6.72
CA PHE A 43 5.44 2.17 -6.83
C PHE A 43 4.50 3.38 -6.83
N PRO A 44 5.04 4.60 -6.61
CA PRO A 44 4.25 5.83 -6.73
C PRO A 44 3.60 6.02 -8.11
N SER A 45 4.22 5.49 -9.18
CA SER A 45 3.79 5.63 -10.57
C SER A 45 3.36 4.34 -11.27
N GLY A 46 3.32 3.19 -10.57
CA GLY A 46 3.02 1.92 -11.22
C GLY A 46 2.98 0.73 -10.26
N VAL A 47 2.72 -0.46 -10.82
CA VAL A 47 2.67 -1.71 -10.07
C VAL A 47 3.37 -2.81 -10.87
N THR A 48 4.08 -3.71 -10.19
CA THR A 48 4.65 -4.90 -10.82
C THR A 48 4.56 -6.09 -9.88
N VAL A 49 4.62 -7.30 -10.42
CA VAL A 49 4.69 -8.54 -9.63
C VAL A 49 6.10 -8.68 -9.05
N GLN A 50 6.21 -9.06 -7.78
CA GLN A 50 7.48 -9.46 -7.20
C GLN A 50 7.82 -10.88 -7.65
N TYR A 51 9.04 -11.10 -8.13
CA TYR A 51 9.52 -12.43 -8.52
C TYR A 51 10.58 -12.95 -7.55
N GLU A 52 10.65 -14.27 -7.40
CA GLU A 52 11.78 -14.98 -6.82
C GLU A 52 12.97 -15.01 -7.80
N ARG A 53 14.14 -15.42 -7.30
CA ARG A 53 15.37 -15.47 -8.14
C ARG A 53 15.27 -16.46 -9.29
N ASP A 54 14.39 -17.44 -9.19
CA ASP A 54 14.11 -18.44 -10.23
C ASP A 54 13.07 -17.97 -11.26
N GLY A 55 12.57 -16.73 -11.14
CA GLY A 55 11.59 -16.14 -12.05
C GLY A 55 10.14 -16.52 -11.75
N ARG A 56 9.84 -17.23 -10.66
CA ARG A 56 8.46 -17.49 -10.25
C ARG A 56 7.88 -16.28 -9.50
N PRO A 57 6.57 -15.98 -9.64
CA PRO A 57 5.92 -14.97 -8.82
C PRO A 57 6.10 -15.30 -7.32
N LYS A 58 6.53 -14.32 -6.55
CA LYS A 58 6.71 -14.48 -5.11
C LYS A 58 5.35 -14.47 -4.45
N LEU A 59 5.07 -15.52 -3.69
CA LEU A 59 3.79 -15.67 -3.01
C LEU A 59 3.74 -14.86 -1.72
N CYS A 60 2.51 -14.52 -1.35
CA CYS A 60 2.11 -14.17 0.00
C CYS A 60 1.81 -15.48 0.74
#